data_AF-A0A094JU63-F1
#
_entry.id   AF-A0A094JU63-F1
#
_cell.length_a   1.000
_cell.length_b   1.000
_cell.length_c   1.000
_cell.angle_alpha   90.00
_cell.angle_beta   90.00
_cell.angle_gamma   90.00
#
_symmetry.space_group_name_H-M   'P 1'
#
loop_
_entity.id
_entity.type
_entity.pdbx_description
1 polymer ?
#
loop_
_entity_poly.entity_id
_entity_poly.type
_entity_poly.pdbx_seq_one_letter_code
_entity_poly.pdbx_strand_id
1 'polypeptide(L)'
;MRKINIFDTTLRDGEQSAGVNLNLNEKLEIARQLERLGVDIIEAGFPAASKGDFQAVQAIAQTVRNCSVTGLSRSVQSDIDAAWEALKDGAEPRLHVFIATSPIHMQYKLRMTPEQVIETAVESVRYAKKYFPIVQWSAEDACRSDLPFLATIIEKVIEAGANVINIPDTVGYITPKQYGDIFSFLKKNVRNIEKISLSAHCHDDLGMAVANSLAAIEAGATQIEGTINGIGERAGNAAIEEVAVALYIRKDYYQAETRLNLQEIKRTSNLVSKLTGMVVPPNKAIVGKNAFAHESGIHQDGVLKEKTTYEIISPQLVGVQSNSMVLGKHSGRHAFRTRIHELGYSLTEEEVNRLFVRFKDLADKKKDITDDDLIALILDERLDTYKNFYQLCSIQVQYGTNQIPTAVVVLKDGEGNDIQEAATGAGSVEALYNALEKALQLPVTLLDYRIESVGSGRDALAQVYVKVSLDGKEASGRGTAQDVLEASAKAYIHAVNRMFVIEKMREEQALAAQ
;
A
#
# COMPACT_ATOMS: atom_id res chain seq x y z
N MET A 1 9.34 -28.68 4.24
CA MET A 1 10.34 -27.60 4.10
C MET A 1 10.55 -26.97 5.47
N ARG A 2 11.60 -26.17 5.68
CA ARG A 2 11.79 -25.45 6.96
C ARG A 2 10.75 -24.33 7.06
N LYS A 3 9.97 -24.27 8.14
CA LYS A 3 9.04 -23.16 8.38
C LYS A 3 9.79 -21.92 8.85
N ILE A 4 9.50 -20.77 8.27
CA ILE A 4 9.95 -19.44 8.70
C ILE A 4 8.75 -18.69 9.27
N ASN A 5 8.85 -18.26 10.52
CA ASN A 5 7.84 -17.45 11.16
C ASN A 5 7.94 -16.00 10.68
N ILE A 6 6.80 -15.40 10.32
CA ILE A 6 6.74 -14.00 9.92
C ILE A 6 6.24 -13.16 11.09
N PHE A 7 7.08 -12.22 11.50
CA PHE A 7 6.80 -11.22 12.51
C PHE A 7 6.52 -9.90 11.79
N ASP A 8 5.27 -9.45 11.84
CA ASP A 8 4.89 -8.13 11.32
C ASP A 8 5.06 -7.07 12.39
N THR A 9 5.75 -5.98 12.04
CA THR A 9 5.85 -4.76 12.87
C THR A 9 5.30 -3.54 12.14
N THR A 10 4.34 -3.73 11.23
CA THR A 10 3.69 -2.63 10.49
C THR A 10 2.98 -1.67 11.46
N LEU A 11 2.40 -2.20 12.54
CA LEU A 11 1.66 -1.43 13.55
C LEU A 11 2.53 -0.80 14.64
N ARG A 12 3.86 -1.01 14.61
CA ARG A 12 4.80 -0.40 15.56
C ARG A 12 5.92 0.31 14.82
N ASP A 13 6.85 -0.43 14.22
CA ASP A 13 7.97 0.16 13.48
C ASP A 13 7.48 0.89 12.22
N GLY A 14 6.53 0.28 11.50
CA GLY A 14 5.91 0.89 10.33
C GLY A 14 5.22 2.22 10.62
N GLU A 15 4.59 2.35 11.78
CA GLU A 15 3.95 3.59 12.22
C GLU A 15 4.97 4.69 12.59
N GLN A 16 6.22 4.32 12.91
CA GLN A 16 7.28 5.31 13.18
C GLN A 16 7.76 6.04 11.91
N SER A 17 7.26 5.67 10.73
CA SER A 17 7.44 6.46 9.51
C SER A 17 6.91 7.89 9.67
N ALA A 18 7.70 8.87 9.22
CA ALA A 18 7.32 10.27 9.30
C ALA A 18 6.01 10.54 8.54
N GLY A 19 5.02 11.10 9.25
CA GLY A 19 3.71 11.43 8.68
C GLY A 19 2.66 10.33 8.78
N VAL A 20 3.00 9.15 9.31
CA VAL A 20 2.03 8.10 9.61
C VAL A 20 1.50 8.29 11.03
N ASN A 21 0.17 8.24 11.20
CA ASN A 21 -0.48 8.30 12.49
C ASN A 21 -1.79 7.51 12.42
N LEU A 22 -1.78 6.28 12.96
CA LEU A 22 -2.92 5.37 12.87
C LEU A 22 -3.76 5.48 14.13
N ASN A 23 -5.07 5.70 13.96
CA ASN A 23 -5.99 5.62 15.08
C ASN A 23 -6.33 4.16 15.43
N LEU A 24 -6.98 3.96 16.59
CA LEU A 24 -7.34 2.65 17.10
C LEU A 24 -8.08 1.76 16.08
N ASN A 25 -9.04 2.32 15.35
CA ASN A 25 -9.84 1.55 14.39
C ASN A 25 -9.02 1.13 13.17
N GLU A 26 -8.15 2.02 12.69
CA GLU A 26 -7.22 1.74 11.58
C GLU A 26 -6.22 0.65 11.97
N LYS A 27 -5.65 0.73 13.19
CA LYS A 27 -4.77 -0.31 13.73
C LYS A 27 -5.48 -1.66 13.82
N LEU A 28 -6.74 -1.69 14.29
CA LEU A 28 -7.56 -2.90 14.33
C LEU A 28 -7.88 -3.47 12.94
N GLU A 29 -8.14 -2.61 11.95
CA GLU A 29 -8.41 -3.03 10.57
C GLU A 29 -7.18 -3.69 9.95
N ILE A 30 -6.00 -3.08 10.12
CA ILE A 30 -4.72 -3.65 9.69
C ILE A 30 -4.46 -4.96 10.44
N ALA A 31 -4.64 -5.02 11.75
CA ALA A 31 -4.42 -6.23 12.54
C ALA A 31 -5.28 -7.43 12.07
N ARG A 32 -6.57 -7.19 11.76
CA ARG A 32 -7.45 -8.22 11.20
C ARG A 32 -6.99 -8.65 9.80
N GLN A 33 -6.53 -7.71 8.98
CA GLN A 33 -6.01 -8.05 7.65
C GLN A 33 -4.70 -8.83 7.73
N LEU A 34 -3.81 -8.51 8.67
CA LEU A 34 -2.58 -9.25 8.94
C LEU A 34 -2.89 -10.68 9.41
N GLU A 35 -3.91 -10.85 10.27
CA GLU A 35 -4.41 -12.17 10.66
C GLU A 35 -4.94 -12.98 9.46
N ARG A 36 -5.68 -12.33 8.55
CA ARG A 36 -6.16 -12.95 7.30
C ARG A 36 -5.04 -13.28 6.32
N LEU A 37 -4.01 -12.44 6.25
CA LEU A 37 -2.78 -12.69 5.49
C LEU A 37 -2.02 -13.89 6.09
N GLY A 38 -2.18 -14.14 7.39
CA GLY A 38 -1.61 -15.29 8.08
C GLY A 38 -0.21 -15.04 8.66
N VAL A 39 0.12 -13.82 9.08
CA VAL A 39 1.41 -13.55 9.76
C VAL A 39 1.49 -14.31 11.08
N ASP A 40 2.66 -14.83 11.49
CA ASP A 40 2.78 -15.61 12.74
C ASP A 40 2.68 -14.73 13.99
N ILE A 41 3.32 -13.56 13.97
CA ILE A 41 3.36 -12.59 15.07
C ILE A 41 2.99 -11.20 14.57
N ILE A 42 2.21 -10.45 15.35
CA ILE A 42 1.92 -9.03 15.14
C ILE A 42 2.48 -8.24 16.32
N GLU A 43 3.43 -7.34 16.06
CA GLU A 43 3.86 -6.31 17.00
C GLU A 43 2.92 -5.11 16.91
N ALA A 44 2.03 -5.01 17.89
CA ALA A 44 0.87 -4.11 17.83
C ALA A 44 1.16 -2.68 18.31
N GLY A 45 2.36 -2.41 18.82
CA GLY A 45 2.75 -1.09 19.32
C GLY A 45 3.72 -1.13 20.49
N PHE A 46 3.88 0.01 21.15
CA PHE A 46 4.70 0.15 22.37
C PHE A 46 3.80 0.58 23.55
N PRO A 47 3.26 -0.36 24.35
CA PRO A 47 2.28 -0.08 25.39
C PRO A 47 2.67 1.02 26.39
N ALA A 48 3.96 1.11 26.74
CA ALA A 48 4.44 2.09 27.71
C ALA A 48 4.68 3.50 27.11
N ALA A 49 4.61 3.65 25.78
CA ALA A 49 4.87 4.92 25.12
C ALA A 49 3.73 5.93 25.32
N SER A 50 2.47 5.49 25.26
CA SER A 50 1.30 6.34 25.47
C SER A 50 0.06 5.55 25.87
N LYS A 51 -0.95 6.24 26.43
CA LYS A 51 -2.26 5.63 26.70
C LYS A 51 -2.95 5.12 25.43
N GLY A 52 -2.77 5.82 24.31
CA GLY A 52 -3.34 5.41 23.02
C GLY A 52 -2.74 4.09 22.53
N ASP A 53 -1.41 3.96 22.64
CA ASP A 53 -0.71 2.72 22.27
C ASP A 53 -1.08 1.56 23.20
N PHE A 54 -1.18 1.81 24.51
CA PHE A 54 -1.67 0.80 25.46
C PHE A 54 -3.05 0.27 25.06
N GLN A 55 -4.00 1.18 24.79
CA GLN A 55 -5.37 0.82 24.42
C GLN A 55 -5.42 0.10 23.06
N ALA A 56 -4.61 0.52 22.10
CA ALA A 56 -4.52 -0.13 20.79
C ALA A 56 -3.99 -1.55 20.89
N VAL A 57 -2.89 -1.75 21.62
CA VAL A 57 -2.30 -3.08 21.83
C VAL A 57 -3.30 -3.99 22.56
N GLN A 58 -3.98 -3.48 23.59
CA GLN A 58 -4.99 -4.25 24.31
C GLN A 58 -6.17 -4.67 23.43
N ALA A 59 -6.71 -3.75 22.63
CA ALA A 59 -7.82 -4.05 21.73
C ALA A 59 -7.41 -5.07 20.65
N ILE A 60 -6.20 -4.97 20.11
CA ILE A 60 -5.67 -5.93 19.12
C ILE A 60 -5.47 -7.30 19.75
N ALA A 61 -4.86 -7.37 20.93
CA ALA A 61 -4.65 -8.63 21.65
C ALA A 61 -5.98 -9.35 21.95
N GLN A 62 -7.03 -8.61 22.29
CA GLN A 62 -8.36 -9.17 22.53
C GLN A 62 -9.11 -9.57 21.24
N THR A 63 -8.74 -8.99 20.09
CA THR A 63 -9.43 -9.21 18.80
C THR A 63 -8.79 -10.34 18.00
N VAL A 64 -7.47 -10.36 17.87
CA VAL A 64 -6.72 -11.32 17.05
C VAL A 64 -6.54 -12.61 17.84
N ARG A 65 -6.85 -13.75 17.21
CA ARG A 65 -6.84 -15.07 17.87
C ARG A 65 -6.02 -16.13 17.15
N ASN A 66 -5.74 -15.96 15.86
CA ASN A 66 -4.97 -16.90 15.02
C ASN A 66 -3.51 -16.47 14.81
N CYS A 67 -3.06 -15.42 15.52
CA CYS A 67 -1.68 -14.93 15.52
C CYS A 67 -1.27 -14.61 16.97
N SER A 68 0.03 -14.69 17.26
CA SER A 68 0.56 -14.15 18.52
C SER A 68 0.64 -12.63 18.42
N VAL A 69 0.19 -11.93 19.46
CA VAL A 69 0.29 -10.47 19.56
C VAL A 69 1.38 -10.13 20.57
N THR A 70 2.28 -9.25 20.19
CA THR A 70 3.39 -8.76 21.03
C THR A 70 3.38 -7.24 21.12
N GLY A 71 4.01 -6.73 22.17
CA GLY A 71 4.31 -5.32 22.34
C GLY A 71 5.79 -5.11 22.61
N LEU A 72 6.32 -4.00 22.12
CA LEU A 72 7.70 -3.59 22.40
C LEU A 72 7.80 -3.05 23.83
N SER A 73 8.90 -3.34 24.52
CA SER A 73 9.21 -2.82 25.85
C SER A 73 10.68 -2.49 25.97
N ARG A 74 11.00 -1.36 26.60
CA ARG A 74 12.36 -1.14 27.12
C ARG A 74 12.67 -2.15 28.23
N SER A 75 13.94 -2.35 28.53
CA SER A 75 14.41 -3.19 29.65
C SER A 75 14.19 -2.51 31.02
N VAL A 76 12.94 -2.13 31.32
CA VAL A 76 12.52 -1.48 32.57
C VAL A 76 11.25 -2.15 33.08
N GLN A 77 11.15 -2.44 34.38
CA GLN A 77 10.03 -3.19 34.95
C GLN A 77 8.66 -2.56 34.67
N SER A 78 8.54 -1.23 34.80
CA SER A 78 7.27 -0.52 34.55
C SER A 78 6.75 -0.68 33.11
N ASP A 79 7.66 -0.75 32.14
CA ASP A 79 7.28 -0.95 30.74
C ASP A 79 6.81 -2.39 30.49
N ILE A 80 7.47 -3.36 31.13
CA ILE A 80 7.11 -4.78 31.07
C ILE A 80 5.74 -5.00 31.72
N ASP A 81 5.47 -4.35 32.86
CA ASP A 81 4.18 -4.40 33.54
C ASP A 81 3.06 -3.82 32.65
N ALA A 82 3.31 -2.66 32.03
CA ALA A 82 2.37 -2.07 31.07
C ALA A 82 2.12 -2.98 29.87
N ALA A 83 3.16 -3.62 29.34
CA ALA A 83 2.99 -4.59 28.26
C ALA A 83 2.18 -5.80 28.69
N TRP A 84 2.40 -6.34 29.90
CA TRP A 84 1.62 -7.45 30.42
C TRP A 84 0.14 -7.10 30.56
N GLU A 85 -0.16 -5.95 31.14
CA GLU A 85 -1.54 -5.49 31.32
C GLU A 85 -2.28 -5.29 29.98
N ALA A 86 -1.57 -4.89 28.92
CA ALA A 86 -2.14 -4.78 27.58
C ALA A 86 -2.33 -6.16 26.91
N LEU A 87 -1.44 -7.12 27.14
CA LEU A 87 -1.35 -8.34 26.33
C LEU A 87 -1.93 -9.61 26.98
N LYS A 88 -2.16 -9.60 28.31
CA LYS A 88 -2.55 -10.80 29.08
C LYS A 88 -3.81 -11.52 28.59
N ASP A 89 -4.73 -10.81 27.93
CA ASP A 89 -5.97 -11.38 27.38
C ASP A 89 -5.82 -11.90 25.92
N GLY A 90 -4.60 -11.85 25.38
CA GLY A 90 -4.27 -12.35 24.04
C GLY A 90 -4.25 -13.87 23.93
N ALA A 91 -4.36 -14.39 22.71
CA ALA A 91 -4.35 -15.86 22.47
C ALA A 91 -3.01 -16.53 22.84
N GLU A 92 -1.88 -15.87 22.52
CA GLU A 92 -0.54 -16.26 22.94
C GLU A 92 0.22 -14.98 23.31
N PRO A 93 0.08 -14.49 24.56
CA PRO A 93 0.74 -13.26 25.01
C PRO A 93 2.25 -13.39 24.87
N ARG A 94 2.87 -12.42 24.18
CA ARG A 94 4.30 -12.40 23.89
C ARG A 94 4.88 -11.03 24.22
N LEU A 95 6.13 -11.00 24.68
CA LEU A 95 6.85 -9.74 24.89
C LEU A 95 8.05 -9.65 23.96
N HIS A 96 8.28 -8.45 23.41
CA HIS A 96 9.53 -8.08 22.76
C HIS A 96 10.25 -7.04 23.63
N VAL A 97 11.32 -7.47 24.30
CA VAL A 97 12.18 -6.60 25.12
C VAL A 97 13.52 -6.37 24.43
N PHE A 98 14.09 -5.17 24.56
CA PHE A 98 15.36 -4.84 23.90
C PHE A 98 16.29 -4.02 24.79
N ILE A 99 17.58 -4.05 24.43
CA ILE A 99 18.61 -3.14 24.93
C ILE A 99 19.72 -3.02 23.88
N ALA A 100 20.36 -1.85 23.79
CA ALA A 100 21.45 -1.63 22.84
C ALA A 100 22.74 -2.32 23.27
N THR A 101 23.42 -2.98 22.32
CA THR A 101 24.63 -3.76 22.60
C THR A 101 25.87 -3.26 21.87
N SER A 102 25.75 -2.31 20.95
CA SER A 102 26.92 -1.76 20.25
C SER A 102 27.74 -0.84 21.17
N PRO A 103 29.08 -0.81 21.02
CA PRO A 103 29.93 0.07 21.82
C PRO A 103 29.49 1.54 21.79
N ILE A 104 29.07 2.03 20.62
CA ILE A 104 28.60 3.41 20.44
C ILE A 104 27.31 3.67 21.22
N HIS A 105 26.34 2.75 21.19
CA HIS A 105 25.10 2.92 21.94
C HIS A 105 25.31 2.74 23.45
N MET A 106 26.10 1.76 23.87
CA MET A 106 26.41 1.58 25.31
C MET A 106 27.07 2.83 25.89
N GLN A 107 28.06 3.41 25.19
CA GLN A 107 28.78 4.60 25.64
C GLN A 107 27.92 5.87 25.61
N TYR A 108 27.29 6.18 24.47
CA TYR A 108 26.70 7.51 24.25
C TYR A 108 25.18 7.56 24.47
N LYS A 109 24.46 6.45 24.24
CA LYS A 109 23.00 6.37 24.40
C LYS A 109 22.63 5.92 25.81
N LEU A 110 23.15 4.77 26.25
CA LEU A 110 22.81 4.17 27.54
C LEU A 110 23.67 4.70 28.70
N ARG A 111 24.91 5.09 28.40
CA ARG A 111 25.93 5.44 29.42
C ARG A 111 26.14 4.32 30.43
N MET A 112 26.19 3.09 29.94
CA MET A 112 26.35 1.87 30.73
C MET A 112 27.63 1.12 30.32
N THR A 113 28.24 0.43 31.27
CA THR A 113 29.33 -0.51 30.98
C THR A 113 28.78 -1.81 30.36
N PRO A 114 29.59 -2.59 29.63
CA PRO A 114 29.16 -3.89 29.09
C PRO A 114 28.54 -4.83 30.15
N GLU A 115 29.07 -4.82 31.37
CA GLU A 115 28.57 -5.65 32.48
C GLU A 115 27.17 -5.21 32.94
N GLN A 116 26.95 -3.89 33.05
CA GLN A 116 25.64 -3.33 33.41
C GLN A 116 24.59 -3.62 32.34
N VAL A 117 24.98 -3.63 31.06
CA VAL A 117 24.09 -3.99 29.95
C VAL A 117 23.69 -5.47 30.03
N ILE A 118 24.65 -6.37 30.32
CA ILE A 118 24.35 -7.80 30.55
C ILE A 118 23.41 -7.98 31.74
N GLU A 119 23.70 -7.34 32.88
CA GLU A 119 22.87 -7.42 34.09
C GLU A 119 21.44 -6.97 33.80
N THR A 120 21.28 -5.80 33.19
CA THR A 120 19.97 -5.24 32.83
C THR A 120 19.21 -6.15 31.87
N ALA A 121 19.88 -6.72 30.86
CA ALA A 121 19.26 -7.63 29.89
C ALA A 121 18.77 -8.93 30.56
N VAL A 122 19.59 -9.50 31.44
CA VAL A 122 19.26 -10.75 32.14
C VAL A 122 18.11 -10.53 33.13
N GLU A 123 18.14 -9.43 33.89
CA GLU A 123 17.07 -9.09 34.83
C GLU A 123 15.75 -8.83 34.13
N SER A 124 15.75 -8.09 33.02
CA SER A 124 14.54 -7.79 32.26
C SER A 124 13.90 -9.05 31.67
N VAL A 125 14.71 -9.96 31.12
CA VAL A 125 14.22 -11.26 30.62
C VAL A 125 13.68 -12.13 31.76
N ARG A 126 14.40 -12.26 32.89
CA ARG A 126 13.92 -13.03 34.05
C ARG A 126 12.60 -12.47 34.60
N TYR A 127 12.48 -11.15 34.64
CA TYR A 127 11.27 -10.48 35.10
C TYR A 127 10.11 -10.74 34.14
N ALA A 128 10.31 -10.56 32.84
CA ALA A 128 9.31 -10.83 31.81
C ALA A 128 8.82 -12.28 31.82
N LYS A 129 9.71 -13.26 32.05
CA LYS A 129 9.37 -14.68 32.10
C LYS A 129 8.44 -15.08 33.26
N LYS A 130 8.24 -14.21 34.26
CA LYS A 130 7.21 -14.44 35.30
C LYS A 130 5.79 -14.35 34.75
N TYR A 131 5.60 -13.58 33.68
CA TYR A 131 4.29 -13.25 33.12
C TYR A 131 4.09 -13.84 31.73
N PHE A 132 5.12 -13.74 30.87
CA PHE A 132 4.99 -14.09 29.46
C PHE A 132 5.47 -15.51 29.16
N PRO A 133 4.65 -16.34 28.47
CA PRO A 133 5.08 -17.65 28.01
C PRO A 133 6.21 -17.55 26.99
N ILE A 134 6.21 -16.51 26.15
CA ILE A 134 7.23 -16.27 25.12
C ILE A 134 7.83 -14.88 25.30
N VAL A 135 9.15 -14.85 25.49
CA VAL A 135 9.93 -13.61 25.55
C VAL A 135 10.92 -13.59 24.40
N GLN A 136 10.78 -12.59 23.54
CA GLN A 136 11.76 -12.22 22.55
C GLN A 136 12.69 -11.15 23.13
N TRP A 137 13.99 -11.34 22.97
CA TRP A 137 15.00 -10.36 23.36
C TRP A 137 15.79 -9.89 22.13
N SER A 138 15.93 -8.57 21.99
CA SER A 138 16.69 -7.93 20.92
C SER A 138 17.95 -7.26 21.41
N ALA A 139 19.05 -7.57 20.73
CA ALA A 139 20.30 -6.83 20.82
C ALA A 139 20.23 -5.62 19.86
N GLU A 140 19.66 -4.50 20.31
CA GLU A 140 19.56 -3.30 19.45
C GLU A 140 20.96 -2.90 18.96
N ASP A 141 21.08 -2.66 17.65
CA ASP A 141 22.34 -2.37 16.96
C ASP A 141 23.37 -3.53 16.99
N ALA A 142 22.87 -4.78 16.96
CA ALA A 142 23.67 -6.00 16.97
C ALA A 142 24.76 -6.02 15.88
N CYS A 143 24.45 -5.55 14.66
CA CYS A 143 25.38 -5.54 13.54
C CYS A 143 26.66 -4.71 13.76
N ARG A 144 26.65 -3.79 14.73
CA ARG A 144 27.81 -2.97 15.14
C ARG A 144 28.38 -3.38 16.49
N SER A 145 27.89 -4.48 17.06
CA SER A 145 28.37 -5.01 18.34
C SER A 145 29.63 -5.85 18.14
N ASP A 146 30.49 -5.89 19.17
CA ASP A 146 31.59 -6.85 19.21
C ASP A 146 31.02 -8.28 19.29
N LEU A 147 31.43 -9.17 18.38
CA LEU A 147 30.85 -10.51 18.25
C LEU A 147 31.04 -11.38 19.51
N PRO A 148 32.22 -11.45 20.14
CA PRO A 148 32.40 -12.11 21.44
C PRO A 148 31.48 -11.58 22.54
N PHE A 149 31.35 -10.25 22.67
CA PHE A 149 30.41 -9.65 23.62
C PHE A 149 28.96 -10.04 23.31
N LEU A 150 28.56 -9.94 22.05
CA LEU A 150 27.22 -10.30 21.58
C LEU A 150 26.89 -11.77 21.88
N ALA A 151 27.82 -12.69 21.63
CA ALA A 151 27.64 -14.10 21.99
C ALA A 151 27.48 -14.30 23.51
N THR A 152 28.27 -13.58 24.32
CA THR A 152 28.21 -13.67 25.78
C THR A 152 26.88 -13.20 26.33
N ILE A 153 26.39 -12.03 25.90
CA ILE A 153 25.10 -11.51 26.38
C ILE A 153 23.94 -12.38 25.91
N ILE A 154 23.97 -12.87 24.66
CA ILE A 154 22.95 -13.78 24.13
C ILE A 154 22.89 -15.08 24.94
N GLU A 155 24.03 -15.69 25.25
CA GLU A 155 24.06 -16.89 26.10
C GLU A 155 23.41 -16.63 27.47
N LYS A 156 23.69 -15.48 28.07
CA LYS A 156 23.13 -15.09 29.38
C LYS A 156 21.63 -14.85 29.34
N VAL A 157 21.08 -14.23 28.28
CA VAL A 157 19.64 -14.04 28.16
C VAL A 157 18.89 -15.32 27.78
N ILE A 158 19.54 -16.25 27.07
CA ILE A 158 18.99 -17.60 26.85
C ILE A 158 18.90 -18.33 28.20
N GLU A 159 19.96 -18.29 29.02
CA GLU A 159 19.95 -18.84 30.38
C GLU A 159 18.87 -18.19 31.27
N ALA A 160 18.57 -16.91 31.04
CA ALA A 160 17.51 -16.18 31.73
C ALA A 160 16.08 -16.57 31.29
N GLY A 161 15.95 -17.26 30.14
CA GLY A 161 14.69 -17.81 29.64
C GLY A 161 14.15 -17.18 28.36
N ALA A 162 14.96 -16.41 27.62
CA ALA A 162 14.57 -15.90 26.30
C ALA A 162 14.24 -17.06 25.34
N ASN A 163 13.14 -16.91 24.59
CA ASN A 163 12.64 -17.91 23.64
C ASN A 163 13.05 -17.58 22.19
N VAL A 164 13.20 -16.28 21.91
CA VAL A 164 13.58 -15.76 20.60
C VAL A 164 14.68 -14.73 20.81
N ILE A 165 15.74 -14.82 20.01
CA ILE A 165 16.82 -13.84 19.97
C ILE A 165 16.77 -13.14 18.63
N ASN A 166 16.54 -11.83 18.67
CA ASN A 166 16.48 -10.99 17.48
C ASN A 166 17.80 -10.22 17.31
N ILE A 167 18.31 -10.26 16.08
CA ILE A 167 19.59 -9.66 15.67
C ILE A 167 19.29 -8.55 14.65
N PRO A 168 19.02 -7.32 15.08
CA PRO A 168 18.65 -6.25 14.16
C PRO A 168 19.85 -5.65 13.42
N ASP A 169 19.70 -5.44 12.11
CA ASP A 169 20.45 -4.44 11.34
C ASP A 169 19.78 -3.08 11.48
N THR A 170 19.90 -2.50 12.69
CA THR A 170 19.21 -1.27 13.11
C THR A 170 19.44 -0.09 12.16
N VAL A 171 20.62 -0.01 11.53
CA VAL A 171 20.99 1.09 10.64
C VAL A 171 20.80 0.73 9.16
N GLY A 172 20.52 -0.53 8.80
CA GLY A 172 20.24 -0.91 7.42
C GLY A 172 21.43 -0.85 6.46
N TYR A 173 22.66 -1.03 6.96
CA TYR A 173 23.89 -0.80 6.18
C TYR A 173 24.78 -2.04 5.99
N ILE A 174 24.51 -3.14 6.69
CA ILE A 174 25.34 -4.34 6.60
C ILE A 174 25.11 -5.06 5.27
N THR A 175 26.12 -5.73 4.74
CA THR A 175 25.97 -6.54 3.52
C THR A 175 25.40 -7.93 3.83
N PRO A 176 24.72 -8.59 2.87
CA PRO A 176 24.09 -9.89 3.10
C PRO A 176 25.05 -10.96 3.62
N LYS A 177 26.26 -11.03 3.07
CA LYS A 177 27.28 -11.98 3.51
C LYS A 177 27.70 -11.74 4.95
N GLN A 178 28.01 -10.49 5.31
CA GLN A 178 28.39 -10.15 6.68
C GLN A 178 27.27 -10.46 7.66
N TYR A 179 26.02 -10.20 7.29
CA TYR A 179 24.88 -10.51 8.14
C TYR A 179 24.70 -12.03 8.35
N GLY A 180 24.78 -12.82 7.28
CA GLY A 180 24.77 -14.29 7.38
C GLY A 180 25.93 -14.85 8.23
N ASP A 181 27.11 -14.22 8.16
CA ASP A 181 28.27 -14.57 8.97
C ASP A 181 28.02 -14.32 10.47
N ILE A 182 27.26 -13.28 10.85
CA ILE A 182 26.85 -13.04 12.25
C ILE A 182 25.99 -14.20 12.77
N PHE A 183 24.94 -14.58 12.04
CA PHE A 183 24.07 -15.70 12.44
C PHE A 183 24.84 -17.01 12.55
N SER A 184 25.74 -17.27 11.59
CA SER A 184 26.61 -18.46 11.59
C SER A 184 27.57 -18.45 12.79
N PHE A 185 28.15 -17.29 13.12
CA PHE A 185 29.01 -17.11 14.28
C PHE A 185 28.25 -17.38 15.58
N LEU A 186 27.06 -16.80 15.76
CA LEU A 186 26.25 -16.99 16.96
C LEU A 186 25.88 -18.47 17.14
N LYS A 187 25.45 -19.15 16.07
CA LYS A 187 25.13 -20.59 16.10
C LYS A 187 26.30 -21.47 16.53
N LYS A 188 27.53 -21.04 16.25
CA LYS A 188 28.75 -21.78 16.61
C LYS A 188 29.22 -21.49 18.04
N ASN A 189 28.99 -20.27 18.55
CA ASN A 189 29.66 -19.78 19.75
C ASN A 189 28.74 -19.59 20.96
N VAL A 190 27.42 -19.66 20.79
CA VAL A 190 26.44 -19.50 21.88
C VAL A 190 25.88 -20.86 22.29
N ARG A 191 25.95 -21.20 23.58
CA ARG A 191 25.37 -22.45 24.09
C ARG A 191 23.84 -22.39 24.12
N ASN A 192 23.19 -23.52 23.85
CA ASN A 192 21.73 -23.67 23.83
C ASN A 192 21.01 -22.84 22.75
N ILE A 193 21.74 -22.24 21.80
CA ILE A 193 21.15 -21.44 20.72
C ILE A 193 20.25 -22.28 19.80
N GLU A 194 20.47 -23.59 19.74
CA GLU A 194 19.64 -24.53 18.98
C GLU A 194 18.24 -24.75 19.59
N LYS A 195 18.02 -24.33 20.84
CA LYS A 195 16.73 -24.46 21.54
C LYS A 195 15.83 -23.23 21.38
N ILE A 196 16.35 -22.15 20.81
CA ILE A 196 15.64 -20.88 20.64
C ILE A 196 15.42 -20.57 19.16
N SER A 197 14.52 -19.63 18.86
CA SER A 197 14.38 -19.09 17.51
C SER A 197 15.32 -17.92 17.28
N LEU A 198 15.99 -17.89 16.14
CA LEU A 198 16.77 -16.74 15.70
C LEU A 198 15.91 -15.88 14.76
N SER A 199 15.75 -14.62 15.13
CA SER A 199 14.99 -13.61 14.39
C SER A 199 15.93 -12.63 13.71
N ALA A 200 15.65 -12.30 12.45
CA ALA A 200 16.31 -11.23 11.71
C ALA A 200 15.36 -10.05 11.54
N HIS A 201 15.88 -8.85 11.76
CA HIS A 201 15.15 -7.59 11.62
C HIS A 201 16.05 -6.62 10.86
N CYS A 202 15.71 -6.30 9.61
CA CYS A 202 16.59 -5.51 8.75
C CYS A 202 15.92 -4.20 8.34
N HIS A 203 16.60 -3.08 8.59
CA HIS A 203 16.27 -1.81 7.97
C HIS A 203 16.88 -1.68 6.57
N ASP A 204 16.37 -0.72 5.79
CA ASP A 204 16.62 -0.64 4.35
C ASP A 204 17.43 0.59 3.90
N ASP A 205 18.22 1.20 4.79
CA ASP A 205 18.98 2.43 4.49
C ASP A 205 19.91 2.31 3.24
N LEU A 206 20.40 1.11 2.92
CA LEU A 206 21.15 0.82 1.68
C LEU A 206 20.38 -0.02 0.64
N GLY A 207 19.08 -0.26 0.82
CA GLY A 207 18.27 -1.06 -0.12
C GLY A 207 18.57 -2.56 -0.09
N MET A 208 19.06 -3.08 1.04
CA MET A 208 19.49 -4.48 1.20
C MET A 208 18.67 -5.28 2.22
N ALA A 209 17.61 -4.71 2.81
CA ALA A 209 16.90 -5.34 3.92
C ALA A 209 16.35 -6.74 3.60
N VAL A 210 15.75 -6.91 2.42
CA VAL A 210 15.24 -8.20 1.95
C VAL A 210 16.37 -9.19 1.68
N ALA A 211 17.46 -8.73 1.06
CA ALA A 211 18.62 -9.57 0.79
C ALA A 211 19.30 -10.04 2.10
N ASN A 212 19.42 -9.15 3.09
CA ASN A 212 19.92 -9.46 4.42
C ASN A 212 19.01 -10.47 5.13
N SER A 213 17.69 -10.27 5.07
CA SER A 213 16.71 -11.21 5.63
C SER A 213 16.86 -12.61 5.03
N LEU A 214 16.99 -12.73 3.70
CA LEU A 214 17.20 -14.01 3.03
C LEU A 214 18.54 -14.66 3.42
N ALA A 215 19.63 -13.88 3.52
CA ALA A 215 20.92 -14.37 3.98
C ALA A 215 20.89 -14.89 5.42
N ALA A 216 20.12 -14.26 6.31
CA ALA A 216 19.90 -14.75 7.67
C ALA A 216 19.13 -16.09 7.66
N ILE A 217 18.14 -16.26 6.78
CA ILE A 217 17.44 -17.54 6.59
C ILE A 217 18.44 -18.61 6.18
N GLU A 218 19.30 -18.36 5.19
CA GLU A 218 20.34 -19.30 4.78
C GLU A 218 21.27 -19.68 5.93
N ALA A 219 21.65 -18.72 6.77
CA ALA A 219 22.48 -18.94 7.95
C ALA A 219 21.77 -19.66 9.11
N GLY A 220 20.44 -19.79 9.06
CA GLY A 220 19.66 -20.57 10.02
C GLY A 220 18.62 -19.81 10.83
N ALA A 221 18.32 -18.55 10.49
CA ALA A 221 17.19 -17.84 11.08
C ALA A 221 15.88 -18.61 10.85
N THR A 222 14.99 -18.53 11.83
CA THR A 222 13.68 -19.20 11.82
C THR A 222 12.52 -18.22 11.99
N GLN A 223 12.82 -16.93 12.18
CA GLN A 223 11.86 -15.84 12.22
C GLN A 223 12.43 -14.65 11.42
N ILE A 224 11.56 -13.94 10.70
CA ILE A 224 11.91 -12.69 10.00
C ILE A 224 10.91 -11.61 10.41
N GLU A 225 11.44 -10.46 10.78
CA GLU A 225 10.69 -9.26 11.13
C GLU A 225 10.71 -8.28 9.97
N GLY A 226 9.57 -7.69 9.70
CA GLY A 226 9.44 -6.69 8.65
C GLY A 226 8.09 -6.01 8.69
N THR A 227 7.80 -5.28 7.61
CA THR A 227 6.54 -4.57 7.47
C THR A 227 5.94 -4.80 6.09
N ILE A 228 4.63 -4.60 5.99
CA ILE A 228 3.94 -4.54 4.71
C ILE A 228 4.38 -3.29 3.98
N ASN A 229 4.67 -3.43 2.68
CA ASN A 229 5.19 -2.37 1.82
C ASN A 229 6.61 -1.90 2.17
N GLY A 230 7.26 -2.48 3.19
CA GLY A 230 8.59 -2.06 3.66
C GLY A 230 8.58 -0.70 4.37
N ILE A 231 7.46 -0.26 4.93
CA ILE A 231 7.39 1.00 5.71
C ILE A 231 8.18 0.89 7.03
N GLY A 232 8.58 2.03 7.60
CA GLY A 232 9.36 2.06 8.84
C GLY A 232 10.15 3.34 9.03
N GLU A 233 11.02 3.38 10.03
CA GLU A 233 11.95 4.48 10.21
C GLU A 233 12.86 4.69 8.98
N ARG A 234 13.12 5.95 8.62
CA ARG A 234 14.05 6.35 7.53
C ARG A 234 13.66 5.74 6.17
N ALA A 235 14.45 4.76 5.69
CA ALA A 235 14.22 4.04 4.44
C ALA A 235 13.26 2.85 4.60
N GLY A 236 12.90 2.49 5.84
CA GLY A 236 11.94 1.46 6.15
C GLY A 236 12.56 0.15 6.62
N ASN A 237 11.75 -0.91 6.56
CA ASN A 237 12.08 -2.27 6.99
C ASN A 237 12.07 -3.23 5.79
N ALA A 238 12.57 -4.44 6.00
CA ALA A 238 12.38 -5.53 5.05
C ALA A 238 10.89 -5.71 4.72
N ALA A 239 10.56 -5.69 3.43
CA ALA A 239 9.20 -5.88 2.95
C ALA A 239 8.78 -7.35 3.08
N ILE A 240 7.77 -7.63 3.89
CA ILE A 240 7.29 -9.00 4.17
C ILE A 240 6.83 -9.69 2.88
N GLU A 241 6.11 -8.98 2.01
CA GLU A 241 5.61 -9.54 0.76
C GLU A 241 6.75 -9.98 -0.19
N GLU A 242 7.89 -9.29 -0.16
CA GLU A 242 9.03 -9.59 -1.01
C GLU A 242 9.77 -10.84 -0.50
N VAL A 243 10.01 -10.93 0.81
CA VAL A 243 10.61 -12.12 1.45
C VAL A 243 9.71 -13.35 1.21
N ALA A 244 8.41 -13.22 1.42
CA ALA A 244 7.45 -14.32 1.29
C ALA A 244 7.41 -14.89 -0.14
N VAL A 245 7.31 -14.01 -1.14
CA VAL A 245 7.26 -14.44 -2.54
C VAL A 245 8.61 -14.97 -3.00
N ALA A 246 9.74 -14.40 -2.54
CA ALA A 246 11.06 -14.94 -2.83
C ALA A 246 11.21 -16.39 -2.34
N LEU A 247 10.80 -16.69 -1.10
CA LEU A 247 10.80 -18.04 -0.55
C LEU A 247 9.89 -18.99 -1.34
N TYR A 248 8.70 -18.53 -1.75
CA TYR A 248 7.76 -19.35 -2.51
C TYR A 248 8.28 -19.69 -3.91
N ILE A 249 8.80 -18.70 -4.63
CA ILE A 249 9.32 -18.86 -6.00
C ILE A 249 10.61 -19.65 -6.00
N ARG A 250 11.51 -19.40 -5.04
CA ARG A 250 12.82 -20.05 -4.91
C ARG A 250 12.85 -21.12 -3.82
N LYS A 251 11.73 -21.82 -3.63
CA LYS A 251 11.60 -22.93 -2.67
C LYS A 251 12.59 -24.07 -2.92
N ASP A 252 12.99 -24.26 -4.18
CA ASP A 252 14.04 -25.19 -4.61
C ASP A 252 15.40 -24.86 -3.98
N TYR A 253 15.68 -23.57 -3.81
CA TYR A 253 16.94 -23.06 -3.30
C TYR A 253 16.93 -22.89 -1.78
N TYR A 254 15.98 -22.11 -1.25
CA TYR A 254 15.92 -21.80 0.18
C TYR A 254 15.42 -22.96 1.04
N GLN A 255 14.70 -23.91 0.43
CA GLN A 255 14.08 -25.07 1.11
C GLN A 255 13.26 -24.66 2.35
N ALA A 256 12.67 -23.48 2.29
CA ALA A 256 11.98 -22.82 3.38
C ALA A 256 10.66 -22.21 2.90
N GLU A 257 9.67 -22.16 3.79
CA GLU A 257 8.32 -21.70 3.48
C GLU A 257 7.74 -20.88 4.63
N THR A 258 6.81 -19.99 4.31
CA THR A 258 6.00 -19.24 5.29
C THR A 258 4.57 -19.76 5.24
N ARG A 259 3.77 -19.46 6.27
CA ARG A 259 2.35 -19.82 6.28
C ARG A 259 1.44 -18.77 5.62
N LEU A 260 2.03 -17.74 5.00
CA LEU A 260 1.27 -16.59 4.48
C LEU A 260 0.36 -17.01 3.34
N ASN A 261 -0.87 -16.53 3.36
CA ASN A 261 -1.77 -16.61 2.22
C ASN A 261 -1.38 -15.53 1.19
N LEU A 262 -0.56 -15.92 0.22
CA LEU A 262 -0.03 -14.98 -0.79
C LEU A 262 -1.13 -14.23 -1.55
N GLN A 263 -2.33 -14.80 -1.71
CA GLN A 263 -3.47 -14.13 -2.38
C GLN A 263 -3.98 -12.89 -1.62
N GLU A 264 -3.66 -12.74 -0.33
CA GLU A 264 -4.04 -11.56 0.46
C GLU A 264 -2.98 -10.45 0.39
N ILE A 265 -1.83 -10.65 -0.26
CA ILE A 265 -0.73 -9.67 -0.31
C ILE A 265 -1.19 -8.34 -0.90
N LYS A 266 -1.77 -8.34 -2.10
CA LYS A 266 -2.16 -7.08 -2.76
C LYS A 266 -3.22 -6.32 -1.98
N ARG A 267 -4.18 -7.04 -1.39
CA ARG A 267 -5.21 -6.44 -0.53
C ARG A 267 -4.60 -5.81 0.71
N THR A 268 -3.67 -6.51 1.37
CA THR A 268 -2.97 -6.01 2.56
C THR A 268 -2.12 -4.78 2.23
N SER A 269 -1.35 -4.83 1.15
CA SER A 269 -0.56 -3.72 0.63
C SER A 269 -1.40 -2.46 0.36
N ASN A 270 -2.54 -2.62 -0.33
CA ASN A 270 -3.45 -1.51 -0.63
C ASN A 270 -4.10 -0.94 0.63
N LEU A 271 -4.49 -1.79 1.59
CA LEU A 271 -5.07 -1.34 2.87
C LEU A 271 -4.06 -0.51 3.65
N VAL A 272 -2.84 -1.02 3.84
CA VAL A 272 -1.77 -0.30 4.55
C VAL A 272 -1.49 1.02 3.85
N SER A 273 -1.29 1.02 2.53
CA SER A 273 -1.06 2.25 1.76
C SER A 273 -2.18 3.28 1.92
N LYS A 274 -3.45 2.84 1.93
CA LYS A 274 -4.61 3.71 2.12
C LYS A 274 -4.65 4.34 3.52
N LEU A 275 -4.42 3.53 4.55
CA LEU A 275 -4.56 3.98 5.95
C LEU A 275 -3.34 4.78 6.44
N THR A 276 -2.14 4.47 5.93
CA THR A 276 -0.92 5.23 6.30
C THR A 276 -0.71 6.46 5.41
N GLY A 277 -1.37 6.53 4.25
CA GLY A 277 -1.13 7.56 3.24
C GLY A 277 0.19 7.37 2.47
N MET A 278 0.97 6.32 2.78
CA MET A 278 2.22 6.03 2.07
C MET A 278 1.91 5.34 0.75
N VAL A 279 2.06 6.07 -0.35
CA VAL A 279 1.79 5.58 -1.70
C VAL A 279 2.83 4.53 -2.10
N VAL A 280 2.36 3.36 -2.55
CA VAL A 280 3.23 2.31 -3.10
C VAL A 280 3.80 2.75 -4.45
N PRO A 281 5.15 2.76 -4.63
CA PRO A 281 5.76 3.06 -5.91
C PRO A 281 5.24 2.12 -7.01
N PRO A 282 4.92 2.61 -8.22
CA PRO A 282 4.40 1.76 -9.29
C PRO A 282 5.32 0.59 -9.64
N ASN A 283 6.63 0.77 -9.52
CA ASN A 283 7.66 -0.23 -9.80
C ASN A 283 8.12 -1.03 -8.57
N LYS A 284 7.45 -0.91 -7.41
CA LYS A 284 7.78 -1.73 -6.24
C LYS A 284 7.60 -3.21 -6.57
N ALA A 285 8.53 -4.05 -6.14
CA ALA A 285 8.46 -5.48 -6.35
C ALA A 285 7.17 -6.05 -5.74
N ILE A 286 6.60 -7.07 -6.39
CA ILE A 286 5.41 -7.83 -5.96
C ILE A 286 4.08 -7.04 -5.97
N VAL A 287 4.05 -5.84 -5.41
CA VAL A 287 2.80 -5.09 -5.15
C VAL A 287 2.66 -3.81 -5.98
N GLY A 288 3.72 -3.37 -6.66
CA GLY A 288 3.67 -2.21 -7.54
C GLY A 288 2.70 -2.41 -8.71
N LYS A 289 2.01 -1.34 -9.13
CA LYS A 289 1.08 -1.35 -10.29
C LYS A 289 1.74 -1.91 -11.56
N ASN A 290 3.04 -1.65 -11.74
CA ASN A 290 3.81 -2.03 -12.92
C ASN A 290 4.56 -3.35 -12.75
N ALA A 291 4.48 -4.01 -11.59
CA ALA A 291 5.20 -5.26 -11.31
C ALA A 291 4.81 -6.41 -12.25
N PHE A 292 3.63 -6.33 -12.86
CA PHE A 292 3.08 -7.31 -13.79
C PHE A 292 2.71 -6.71 -15.16
N ALA A 293 3.15 -5.48 -15.44
CA ALA A 293 2.83 -4.79 -16.68
C ALA A 293 3.93 -5.00 -17.73
N HIS A 294 3.51 -5.32 -18.96
CA HIS A 294 4.41 -5.46 -20.12
C HIS A 294 4.07 -4.39 -21.17
N GLU A 295 4.89 -3.35 -21.30
CA GLU A 295 4.69 -2.29 -22.31
C GLU A 295 5.34 -2.65 -23.66
N SER A 296 6.47 -3.35 -23.61
CA SER A 296 7.26 -3.70 -24.79
C SER A 296 6.53 -4.71 -25.67
N GLY A 297 6.33 -4.38 -26.95
CA GLY A 297 5.63 -5.26 -27.91
C GLY A 297 6.25 -6.66 -28.05
N ILE A 298 7.57 -6.78 -27.90
CA ILE A 298 8.27 -8.08 -27.90
C ILE A 298 7.98 -8.89 -26.62
N HIS A 299 7.80 -8.22 -25.48
CA HIS A 299 7.43 -8.91 -24.23
C HIS A 299 5.96 -9.33 -24.27
N GLN A 300 5.08 -8.47 -24.79
CA GLN A 300 3.66 -8.80 -24.96
C GLN A 300 3.47 -10.03 -25.85
N ASP A 301 4.14 -10.08 -27.02
CA ASP A 301 4.11 -11.26 -27.90
C ASP A 301 4.65 -12.51 -27.21
N GLY A 302 5.74 -12.39 -26.45
CA GLY A 302 6.31 -13.49 -25.66
C GLY A 302 5.34 -14.04 -24.61
N VAL A 303 4.74 -13.16 -23.80
CA VAL A 303 3.78 -13.53 -22.74
C VAL A 303 2.48 -14.11 -23.31
N LEU A 304 2.02 -13.60 -24.47
CA LEU A 304 0.85 -14.16 -25.16
C LEU A 304 1.08 -15.58 -25.68
N LYS A 305 2.31 -15.91 -26.08
CA LYS A 305 2.68 -17.27 -26.53
C LYS A 305 2.94 -18.21 -25.35
N GLU A 306 3.73 -17.76 -24.38
CA GLU A 306 4.07 -18.50 -23.18
C GLU A 306 4.38 -17.52 -22.04
N LYS A 307 3.53 -17.49 -21.02
CA LYS A 307 3.62 -16.54 -19.90
C LYS A 307 4.92 -16.69 -19.13
N THR A 308 5.45 -17.91 -19.00
CA THR A 308 6.68 -18.18 -18.23
C THR A 308 7.94 -17.59 -18.86
N THR A 309 7.86 -17.03 -20.08
CA THR A 309 8.99 -16.34 -20.72
C THR A 309 9.45 -15.10 -19.95
N TYR A 310 8.51 -14.38 -19.31
CA TYR A 310 8.81 -13.17 -18.54
C TYR A 310 8.14 -13.15 -17.15
N GLU A 311 7.06 -13.91 -16.94
CA GLU A 311 6.31 -13.91 -15.68
C GLU A 311 6.76 -15.06 -14.77
N ILE A 312 7.70 -14.78 -13.87
CA ILE A 312 8.08 -15.73 -12.80
C ILE A 312 7.04 -15.79 -11.67
N ILE A 313 6.19 -14.75 -11.56
CA ILE A 313 5.13 -14.62 -10.56
C ILE A 313 3.85 -14.31 -11.32
N SER A 314 2.85 -15.19 -11.24
CA SER A 314 1.53 -14.89 -11.78
C SER A 314 0.83 -13.81 -10.93
N PRO A 315 0.15 -12.81 -11.51
CA PRO A 315 -0.57 -11.78 -10.75
C PRO A 315 -1.55 -12.35 -9.72
N GLN A 316 -2.23 -13.44 -10.06
CA GLN A 316 -3.21 -14.12 -9.19
C GLN A 316 -2.57 -14.71 -7.93
N LEU A 317 -1.28 -15.09 -7.98
CA LEU A 317 -0.56 -15.64 -6.84
C LEU A 317 -0.57 -14.65 -5.67
N VAL A 318 -0.46 -13.36 -5.98
CA VAL A 318 -0.35 -12.28 -4.99
C VAL A 318 -1.65 -11.50 -4.79
N GLY A 319 -2.75 -12.00 -5.37
CA GLY A 319 -4.07 -11.38 -5.26
C GLY A 319 -4.31 -10.20 -6.20
N VAL A 320 -3.50 -10.05 -7.27
CA VAL A 320 -3.78 -9.08 -8.32
C VAL A 320 -4.79 -9.70 -9.29
N GLN A 321 -5.94 -9.03 -9.46
CA GLN A 321 -6.89 -9.39 -10.50
C GLN A 321 -6.23 -9.15 -11.86
N SER A 322 -6.15 -10.19 -12.69
CA SER A 322 -5.66 -10.07 -14.07
C SER A 322 -6.59 -9.18 -14.85
N ASN A 323 -6.15 -7.95 -15.16
CA ASN A 323 -6.55 -7.18 -16.34
C ASN A 323 -5.81 -5.84 -16.41
N SER A 324 -4.47 -5.86 -16.39
CA SER A 324 -3.65 -4.66 -16.60
C SER A 324 -2.70 -4.84 -17.78
N MET A 325 -3.23 -5.08 -18.97
CA MET A 325 -2.46 -4.78 -20.19
C MET A 325 -2.40 -3.25 -20.29
N VAL A 326 -1.31 -2.67 -19.77
CA VAL A 326 -1.07 -1.23 -19.82
C VAL A 326 -0.77 -0.86 -21.26
N LEU A 327 -1.62 -0.01 -21.85
CA LEU A 327 -1.37 0.56 -23.17
C LEU A 327 -0.51 1.82 -23.03
N GLY A 328 0.56 1.89 -23.81
CA GLY A 328 1.52 2.98 -23.86
C GLY A 328 2.09 3.19 -25.26
N LYS A 329 3.07 4.07 -25.39
CA LYS A 329 3.63 4.47 -26.70
C LYS A 329 4.25 3.30 -27.46
N HIS A 330 4.68 2.25 -26.75
CA HIS A 330 5.24 1.04 -27.35
C HIS A 330 4.22 -0.06 -27.67
N SER A 331 2.96 0.10 -27.26
CA SER A 331 1.95 -0.94 -27.48
C SER A 331 1.62 -1.12 -28.97
N GLY A 332 1.54 -2.38 -29.39
CA GLY A 332 1.22 -2.74 -30.77
C GLY A 332 -0.28 -2.63 -31.08
N ARG A 333 -0.61 -2.65 -32.37
CA ARG A 333 -2.00 -2.56 -32.86
C ARG A 333 -2.88 -3.71 -32.38
N HIS A 334 -2.31 -4.90 -32.26
CA HIS A 334 -3.02 -6.06 -31.73
C HIS A 334 -3.41 -5.85 -30.26
N ALA A 335 -2.48 -5.40 -29.42
CA ALA A 335 -2.76 -5.08 -28.01
C ALA A 335 -3.83 -3.98 -27.86
N PHE A 336 -3.75 -2.93 -28.68
CA PHE A 336 -4.79 -1.89 -28.73
C PHE A 336 -6.17 -2.48 -29.07
N ARG A 337 -6.27 -3.26 -30.15
CA ARG A 337 -7.53 -3.89 -30.57
C ARG A 337 -8.11 -4.83 -29.50
N THR A 338 -7.27 -5.69 -28.93
CA THR A 338 -7.68 -6.62 -27.87
C THR A 338 -8.22 -5.86 -26.67
N ARG A 339 -7.57 -4.76 -26.26
CA ARG A 339 -8.05 -3.95 -25.14
C ARG A 339 -9.38 -3.27 -25.43
N ILE A 340 -9.56 -2.70 -26.63
CA ILE A 340 -10.84 -2.10 -27.02
C ILE A 340 -11.97 -3.15 -27.02
N HIS A 341 -11.69 -4.37 -27.48
CA HIS A 341 -12.64 -5.47 -27.45
C HIS A 341 -12.95 -5.94 -26.01
N GLU A 342 -11.96 -6.03 -25.13
CA GLU A 342 -12.15 -6.31 -23.70
C GLU A 342 -13.00 -5.24 -22.99
N LEU A 343 -12.90 -3.98 -23.44
CA LEU A 343 -13.74 -2.88 -22.97
C LEU A 343 -15.18 -2.93 -23.52
N GLY A 344 -15.51 -3.94 -24.32
CA GLY A 344 -16.84 -4.17 -24.89
C GLY A 344 -17.11 -3.44 -26.20
N TYR A 345 -16.09 -2.87 -26.85
CA TYR A 345 -16.23 -2.14 -28.11
C TYR A 345 -15.73 -2.99 -29.29
N SER A 346 -16.57 -3.13 -30.31
CA SER A 346 -16.20 -3.72 -31.59
C SER A 346 -16.01 -2.61 -32.61
N LEU A 347 -14.82 -2.54 -33.21
CA LEU A 347 -14.45 -1.57 -34.22
C LEU A 347 -14.12 -2.26 -35.55
N THR A 348 -14.46 -1.61 -36.66
CA THR A 348 -14.02 -1.99 -38.00
C THR A 348 -12.50 -1.79 -38.16
N GLU A 349 -11.87 -2.44 -39.12
CA GLU A 349 -10.43 -2.25 -39.39
C GLU A 349 -10.07 -0.80 -39.72
N GLU A 350 -10.99 -0.07 -40.35
CA GLU A 350 -10.81 1.34 -40.71
C GLU A 350 -10.85 2.26 -39.48
N GLU A 351 -11.77 2.02 -38.54
CA GLU A 351 -11.81 2.71 -37.24
C GLU A 351 -10.58 2.38 -36.39
N VAL A 352 -10.17 1.11 -36.32
CA VAL A 352 -8.96 0.71 -35.59
C VAL A 352 -7.73 1.40 -36.16
N ASN A 353 -7.61 1.54 -37.48
CA ASN A 353 -6.53 2.27 -38.13
C ASN A 353 -6.47 3.73 -37.65
N ARG A 354 -7.58 4.46 -37.73
CA ARG A 354 -7.64 5.89 -37.36
C ARG A 354 -7.40 6.11 -35.87
N LEU A 355 -8.07 5.33 -35.02
CA LEU A 355 -7.93 5.41 -33.57
C LEU A 355 -6.54 5.02 -33.10
N PHE A 356 -5.89 4.06 -33.77
CA PHE A 356 -4.53 3.67 -33.40
C PHE A 356 -3.53 4.79 -33.65
N VAL A 357 -3.69 5.59 -34.71
CA VAL A 357 -2.86 6.79 -34.95
C VAL A 357 -3.07 7.82 -33.84
N ARG A 358 -4.32 8.15 -33.51
CA ARG A 358 -4.62 9.10 -32.42
C ARG A 358 -4.18 8.59 -31.05
N PHE A 359 -4.28 7.27 -30.82
CA PHE A 359 -3.75 6.61 -29.64
C PHE A 359 -2.23 6.78 -29.54
N LYS A 360 -1.48 6.64 -30.66
CA LYS A 360 -0.04 6.90 -30.68
C LYS A 360 0.28 8.35 -30.35
N ASP A 361 -0.44 9.29 -30.96
CA ASP A 361 -0.27 10.72 -30.67
C ASP A 361 -0.58 11.05 -29.20
N LEU A 362 -1.59 10.40 -28.61
CA LEU A 362 -1.94 10.56 -27.21
C LEU A 362 -0.88 9.92 -26.29
N ALA A 363 -0.39 8.73 -26.64
CA ALA A 363 0.63 8.01 -25.90
C ALA A 363 2.03 8.68 -25.99
N ASP A 364 2.28 9.47 -27.03
CA ASP A 364 3.48 10.32 -27.10
C ASP A 364 3.40 11.52 -26.14
N LYS A 365 2.20 12.03 -25.88
CA LYS A 365 1.95 13.17 -24.97
C LYS A 365 1.70 12.73 -23.53
N LYS A 366 1.23 11.51 -23.31
CA LYS A 366 0.79 10.99 -22.01
C LYS A 366 1.45 9.65 -21.71
N LYS A 367 2.07 9.54 -20.52
CA LYS A 367 2.82 8.35 -20.09
C LYS A 367 1.95 7.11 -19.85
N ASP A 368 0.78 7.28 -19.22
CA ASP A 368 -0.17 6.19 -18.94
C ASP A 368 -1.48 6.46 -19.70
N ILE A 369 -1.85 5.57 -20.62
CA ILE A 369 -3.17 5.57 -21.25
C ILE A 369 -4.09 4.66 -20.44
N THR A 370 -5.09 5.26 -19.81
CA THR A 370 -6.12 4.55 -19.04
C THR A 370 -7.26 4.10 -19.94
N ASP A 371 -8.06 3.15 -19.48
CA ASP A 371 -9.27 2.71 -20.20
C ASP A 371 -10.21 3.89 -20.47
N ASP A 372 -10.31 4.84 -19.54
CA ASP A 372 -11.08 6.09 -19.71
C ASP A 372 -10.56 6.95 -20.87
N ASP A 373 -9.25 6.93 -21.14
CA ASP A 373 -8.64 7.69 -22.25
C ASP A 373 -8.88 6.98 -23.60
N LEU A 374 -8.85 5.65 -23.61
CA LEU A 374 -9.20 4.86 -24.79
C LEU A 374 -10.67 5.05 -25.17
N ILE A 375 -11.54 5.01 -24.16
CA ILE A 375 -12.95 5.33 -24.31
C ILE A 375 -13.09 6.78 -24.78
N ALA A 376 -12.39 7.74 -24.19
CA ALA A 376 -12.42 9.13 -24.64
C ALA A 376 -11.96 9.30 -26.09
N LEU A 377 -10.94 8.58 -26.56
CA LEU A 377 -10.50 8.61 -27.95
C LEU A 377 -11.58 8.09 -28.92
N ILE A 378 -12.24 6.99 -28.55
CA ILE A 378 -13.37 6.43 -29.31
C ILE A 378 -14.54 7.40 -29.31
N LEU A 379 -14.84 7.98 -28.15
CA LEU A 379 -15.91 8.95 -28.00
C LEU A 379 -15.61 10.22 -28.79
N ASP A 380 -14.41 10.80 -28.73
CA ASP A 380 -14.04 12.01 -29.48
C ASP A 380 -14.17 11.83 -31.00
N GLU A 381 -13.76 10.68 -31.55
CA GLU A 381 -13.99 10.38 -32.98
C GLU A 381 -15.49 10.33 -33.33
N ARG A 382 -16.31 9.86 -32.40
CA ARG A 382 -17.76 9.74 -32.59
C ARG A 382 -18.53 11.02 -32.21
N LEU A 383 -18.02 11.84 -31.28
CA LEU A 383 -18.57 13.10 -30.81
C LEU A 383 -18.56 14.16 -31.92
N ASP A 384 -17.53 14.19 -32.76
CA ASP A 384 -17.51 15.00 -33.99
C ASP A 384 -18.67 14.65 -34.95
N THR A 385 -19.31 13.49 -34.76
CA THR A 385 -20.44 13.01 -35.56
C THR A 385 -21.81 13.32 -34.92
N TYR A 386 -21.88 13.56 -33.60
CA TYR A 386 -23.14 13.74 -32.87
C TYR A 386 -23.39 15.20 -32.47
N LYS A 387 -24.42 15.83 -33.04
CA LYS A 387 -24.76 17.25 -32.84
C LYS A 387 -25.42 17.61 -31.49
N ASN A 388 -25.54 16.72 -30.49
CA ASN A 388 -26.48 16.93 -29.37
C ASN A 388 -25.84 16.89 -27.96
N PHE A 389 -24.92 17.80 -27.62
CA PHE A 389 -24.32 17.83 -26.27
C PHE A 389 -24.52 19.16 -25.56
N TYR A 390 -24.56 19.11 -24.23
CA TYR A 390 -24.61 20.31 -23.40
C TYR A 390 -23.23 20.96 -23.35
N GLN A 391 -23.18 22.27 -23.60
CA GLN A 391 -21.97 23.07 -23.46
C GLN A 391 -22.11 24.04 -22.29
N LEU A 392 -21.11 24.08 -21.40
CA LEU A 392 -21.07 25.08 -20.34
C LEU A 392 -20.71 26.45 -20.93
N CYS A 393 -21.62 27.43 -20.84
CA CYS A 393 -21.40 28.79 -21.32
C CYS A 393 -20.82 29.69 -20.22
N SER A 394 -21.45 29.69 -19.04
CA SER A 394 -21.00 30.49 -17.90
C SER A 394 -21.46 29.94 -16.56
N ILE A 395 -20.72 30.31 -15.52
CA ILE A 395 -21.08 30.06 -14.12
C ILE A 395 -20.93 31.35 -13.33
N GLN A 396 -21.80 31.54 -12.34
CA GLN A 396 -21.67 32.56 -11.33
C GLN A 396 -21.99 31.93 -9.98
N VAL A 397 -21.07 32.06 -9.02
CA VAL A 397 -21.25 31.53 -7.67
C VAL A 397 -21.08 32.64 -6.66
N GLN A 398 -22.05 32.78 -5.77
CA GLN A 398 -22.02 33.71 -4.65
C GLN A 398 -21.85 32.94 -3.35
N TYR A 399 -20.81 33.29 -2.59
CA TYR A 399 -20.46 32.67 -1.32
C TYR A 399 -20.17 33.73 -0.26
N GLY A 400 -20.58 33.46 0.98
CA GLY A 400 -20.20 34.22 2.15
C GLY A 400 -20.43 33.38 3.41
N THR A 401 -19.60 33.57 4.44
CA THR A 401 -19.60 32.74 5.67
C THR A 401 -20.96 32.67 6.37
N ASN A 402 -21.78 33.72 6.25
CA ASN A 402 -23.12 33.81 6.83
C ASN A 402 -24.24 33.89 5.76
N GLN A 403 -23.94 33.48 4.52
CA GLN A 403 -24.90 33.45 3.42
C GLN A 403 -25.10 32.02 2.96
N ILE A 404 -26.28 31.72 2.41
CA ILE A 404 -26.53 30.43 1.76
C ILE A 404 -25.83 30.49 0.39
N PRO A 405 -24.84 29.61 0.11
CA PRO A 405 -24.19 29.54 -1.18
C PRO A 405 -25.20 29.40 -2.31
N THR A 406 -25.05 30.22 -3.35
CA THR A 406 -25.97 30.24 -4.51
C THR A 406 -25.15 30.19 -5.79
N ALA A 407 -25.56 29.34 -6.74
CA ALA A 407 -24.95 29.24 -8.05
C ALA A 407 -25.99 29.50 -9.15
N VAL A 408 -25.55 30.17 -10.21
CA VAL A 408 -26.26 30.35 -11.47
C VAL A 408 -25.41 29.75 -12.58
N VAL A 409 -26.02 28.94 -13.43
CA VAL A 409 -25.35 28.29 -14.56
C VAL A 409 -26.08 28.62 -15.85
N VAL A 410 -25.32 28.80 -16.93
CA VAL A 410 -25.84 28.87 -18.29
C VAL A 410 -25.22 27.74 -19.10
N LEU A 411 -26.08 26.86 -19.61
CA LEU A 411 -25.71 25.79 -20.53
C LEU A 411 -26.28 26.11 -21.91
N LYS A 412 -25.65 25.60 -22.96
CA LYS A 412 -26.23 25.52 -24.29
C LYS A 412 -26.58 24.07 -24.58
N ASP A 413 -27.81 23.81 -25.01
CA ASP A 413 -28.25 22.46 -25.36
C ASP A 413 -27.74 22.02 -26.75
N GLY A 414 -28.06 20.78 -27.12
CA GLY A 414 -27.72 20.21 -28.42
C GLY A 414 -28.37 20.90 -29.64
N GLU A 415 -29.40 21.71 -29.43
CA GLU A 415 -30.08 22.47 -30.47
C GLU A 415 -29.54 23.91 -30.57
N GLY A 416 -28.67 24.30 -29.62
CA GLY A 416 -28.05 25.62 -29.54
C GLY A 416 -28.83 26.62 -28.69
N ASN A 417 -29.87 26.21 -27.96
CA ASN A 417 -30.63 27.07 -27.05
C ASN A 417 -29.90 27.23 -25.71
N ASP A 418 -29.98 28.41 -25.13
CA ASP A 418 -29.43 28.68 -23.80
C ASP A 418 -30.43 28.26 -22.71
N ILE A 419 -29.94 27.46 -21.75
CA ILE A 419 -30.65 27.03 -20.54
C ILE A 419 -29.98 27.71 -19.35
N GLN A 420 -30.74 28.48 -18.60
CA GLN A 420 -30.25 29.20 -17.43
C GLN A 420 -31.00 28.77 -16.18
N GLU A 421 -30.26 28.32 -15.16
CA GLU A 421 -30.84 27.86 -13.90
C GLU A 421 -30.04 28.31 -12.68
N ALA A 422 -30.71 28.30 -11.53
CA ALA A 422 -30.11 28.67 -10.26
C ALA A 422 -30.50 27.72 -9.11
N ALA A 423 -29.56 27.50 -8.21
CA ALA A 423 -29.79 26.70 -7.01
C ALA A 423 -28.91 27.14 -5.84
N THR A 424 -29.33 26.72 -4.66
CA THR A 424 -28.59 26.85 -3.41
C THR A 424 -28.01 25.51 -2.98
N GLY A 425 -27.06 25.51 -2.06
CA GLY A 425 -26.47 24.31 -1.47
C GLY A 425 -25.78 24.62 -0.15
N ALA A 426 -25.33 23.60 0.58
CA ALA A 426 -24.55 23.79 1.82
C ALA A 426 -23.12 24.27 1.54
N GLY A 427 -22.63 24.08 0.31
CA GLY A 427 -21.35 24.61 -0.17
C GLY A 427 -21.39 25.08 -1.63
N SER A 428 -20.34 25.76 -2.08
CA SER A 428 -20.25 26.31 -3.45
C SER A 428 -20.34 25.26 -4.56
N VAL A 429 -19.70 24.09 -4.36
CA VAL A 429 -19.75 22.97 -5.31
C VAL A 429 -21.14 22.33 -5.34
N GLU A 430 -21.77 22.18 -4.18
CA GLU A 430 -23.12 21.61 -4.09
C GLU A 430 -24.16 22.54 -4.72
N ALA A 431 -24.10 23.85 -4.44
CA ALA A 431 -24.97 24.83 -5.08
C ALA A 431 -24.83 24.80 -6.61
N LEU A 432 -23.59 24.70 -7.10
CA LEU A 432 -23.28 24.56 -8.52
C LEU A 432 -23.88 23.28 -9.11
N TYR A 433 -23.72 22.14 -8.45
CA TYR A 433 -24.23 20.86 -8.96
C TYR A 433 -25.75 20.79 -8.92
N ASN A 434 -26.39 21.33 -7.88
CA ASN A 434 -27.84 21.47 -7.82
C ASN A 434 -28.38 22.35 -8.98
N ALA A 435 -27.64 23.40 -9.37
CA ALA A 435 -28.02 24.27 -10.48
C ALA A 435 -27.84 23.55 -11.83
N LEU A 436 -26.76 22.79 -12.01
CA LEU A 436 -26.53 21.96 -13.20
C LEU A 436 -27.57 20.84 -13.33
N GLU A 437 -27.90 20.16 -12.23
CA GLU A 437 -28.91 19.10 -12.20
C GLU A 437 -30.28 19.64 -12.63
N LYS A 438 -30.68 20.82 -12.13
CA LYS A 438 -31.89 21.51 -12.58
C LYS A 438 -31.84 21.89 -14.06
N ALA A 439 -30.72 22.43 -14.53
CA ALA A 439 -30.55 22.82 -15.93
C ALA A 439 -30.69 21.62 -16.88
N LEU A 440 -30.19 20.46 -16.46
CA LEU A 440 -30.24 19.23 -17.24
C LEU A 440 -31.59 18.50 -17.13
N GLN A 441 -32.37 18.76 -16.07
CA GLN A 441 -33.61 18.05 -15.74
C GLN A 441 -33.42 16.53 -15.62
N LEU A 442 -32.27 16.11 -15.08
CA LEU A 442 -31.91 14.70 -14.89
C LEU A 442 -31.57 14.43 -13.42
N PRO A 443 -32.05 13.33 -12.81
CA PRO A 443 -31.74 12.97 -11.42
C PRO A 443 -30.34 12.37 -11.31
N VAL A 444 -29.31 13.21 -11.47
CA VAL A 444 -27.90 12.77 -11.52
C VAL A 444 -27.31 12.77 -10.10
N THR A 445 -27.03 11.58 -9.59
CA THR A 445 -26.39 11.39 -8.27
C THR A 445 -24.87 11.46 -8.37
N LEU A 446 -24.22 12.29 -7.57
CA LEU A 446 -22.76 12.31 -7.45
C LEU A 446 -22.27 11.16 -6.58
N LEU A 447 -21.41 10.29 -7.11
CA LEU A 447 -20.85 9.13 -6.41
C LEU A 447 -19.44 9.38 -5.88
N ASP A 448 -18.62 10.12 -6.63
CA ASP A 448 -17.23 10.42 -6.28
C ASP A 448 -16.86 11.81 -6.79
N TYR A 449 -16.05 12.52 -6.01
CA TYR A 449 -15.52 13.84 -6.33
C TYR A 449 -14.08 13.92 -5.82
N ARG A 450 -13.15 14.19 -6.72
CA ARG A 450 -11.74 14.35 -6.42
C ARG A 450 -11.18 15.58 -7.11
N ILE A 451 -10.32 16.30 -6.40
CA ILE A 451 -9.65 17.48 -6.92
C ILE A 451 -8.15 17.39 -6.67
N GLU A 452 -7.37 17.71 -7.69
CA GLU A 452 -5.92 17.73 -7.66
C GLU A 452 -5.41 19.02 -8.32
N SER A 453 -4.29 19.55 -7.84
CA SER A 453 -3.60 20.65 -8.51
C SER A 453 -2.68 20.13 -9.60
N VAL A 454 -2.75 20.72 -10.79
CA VAL A 454 -1.83 20.44 -11.89
C VAL A 454 -0.87 21.62 -12.05
N GLY A 455 0.41 21.36 -11.84
CA GLY A 455 1.46 22.38 -11.82
C GLY A 455 1.68 22.99 -10.44
N SER A 456 2.42 24.10 -10.39
CA SER A 456 2.80 24.79 -9.16
C SER A 456 2.85 26.29 -9.38
N GLY A 457 2.60 27.09 -8.33
CA GLY A 457 2.58 28.56 -8.43
C GLY A 457 1.16 29.12 -8.46
N ARG A 458 1.03 30.43 -8.72
CA ARG A 458 -0.28 31.14 -8.73
C ARG A 458 -1.14 30.79 -9.95
N ASP A 459 -0.52 30.10 -10.90
CA ASP A 459 -0.98 29.75 -12.23
C ASP A 459 -1.20 28.23 -12.36
N ALA A 460 -1.15 27.52 -11.21
CA ALA A 460 -1.56 26.12 -11.14
C ALA A 460 -3.03 25.95 -11.55
N LEU A 461 -3.32 24.87 -12.27
CA LEU A 461 -4.68 24.54 -12.71
C LEU A 461 -5.33 23.61 -11.68
N ALA A 462 -6.63 23.79 -11.47
CA ALA A 462 -7.46 22.80 -10.80
C ALA A 462 -7.88 21.72 -11.80
N GLN A 463 -7.63 20.46 -11.46
CA GLN A 463 -8.17 19.31 -12.16
C GLN A 463 -9.19 18.60 -11.25
N VAL A 464 -10.42 18.49 -11.73
CA VAL A 464 -11.52 17.85 -11.02
C VAL A 464 -11.93 16.58 -11.75
N TYR A 465 -12.08 15.51 -10.99
CA TYR A 465 -12.65 14.25 -11.40
C TYR A 465 -13.97 14.04 -10.68
N VAL A 466 -15.00 13.67 -11.44
CA VAL A 466 -16.30 13.28 -10.90
C VAL A 466 -16.72 11.91 -11.40
N LYS A 467 -17.45 11.20 -10.56
CA LYS A 467 -18.22 10.03 -10.95
C LYS A 467 -19.68 10.29 -10.60
N VAL A 468 -20.57 10.14 -11.58
CA VAL A 468 -22.00 10.36 -11.43
C VAL A 468 -22.79 9.11 -11.78
N SER A 469 -24.02 9.01 -11.28
CA SER A 469 -24.97 7.98 -11.63
C SER A 469 -26.32 8.56 -12.05
N LEU A 470 -26.89 8.01 -13.12
CA LEU A 470 -28.24 8.28 -13.61
C LEU A 470 -28.93 6.95 -13.85
N ASP A 471 -30.08 6.71 -13.23
CA ASP A 471 -30.86 5.47 -13.34
C ASP A 471 -30.03 4.18 -13.13
N GLY A 472 -29.09 4.21 -12.17
CA GLY A 472 -28.21 3.09 -11.85
C GLY A 472 -27.07 2.85 -12.84
N LYS A 473 -26.94 3.66 -13.89
CA LYS A 473 -25.78 3.69 -14.79
C LYS A 473 -24.76 4.69 -14.25
N GLU A 474 -23.47 4.39 -14.36
CA GLU A 474 -22.41 5.26 -13.87
C GLU A 474 -21.58 5.82 -15.02
N ALA A 475 -21.16 7.07 -14.91
CA ALA A 475 -20.19 7.68 -15.82
C ALA A 475 -19.23 8.58 -15.06
N SER A 476 -18.05 8.77 -15.62
CA SER A 476 -17.02 9.65 -15.09
C SER A 476 -16.76 10.83 -16.01
N GLY A 477 -16.36 11.95 -15.42
CA GLY A 477 -15.97 13.15 -16.15
C GLY A 477 -14.77 13.82 -15.52
N ARG A 478 -14.03 14.57 -16.34
CA ARG A 478 -12.86 15.35 -15.91
C ARG A 478 -12.96 16.76 -16.43
N GLY A 479 -12.64 17.73 -15.59
CA GLY A 479 -12.60 19.14 -15.96
C GLY A 479 -11.30 19.77 -15.46
N THR A 480 -10.72 20.62 -16.30
CA THR A 480 -9.53 21.39 -15.94
C THR A 480 -9.79 22.86 -16.21
N ALA A 481 -9.49 23.70 -15.22
CA ALA A 481 -9.57 25.15 -15.31
C ALA A 481 -8.64 25.78 -14.27
N GLN A 482 -8.37 27.08 -14.37
CA GLN A 482 -7.64 27.78 -13.32
C GLN A 482 -8.50 27.93 -12.06
N ASP A 483 -9.82 28.10 -12.23
CA ASP A 483 -10.79 28.12 -11.15
C ASP A 483 -11.33 26.72 -10.82
N VAL A 484 -11.47 26.43 -9.53
CA VAL A 484 -11.93 25.13 -9.02
C VAL A 484 -13.39 24.85 -9.38
N LEU A 485 -14.27 25.86 -9.32
CA LEU A 485 -15.69 25.72 -9.59
C LEU A 485 -15.94 25.53 -11.08
N GLU A 486 -15.19 26.23 -11.93
CA GLU A 486 -15.21 26.02 -13.38
C GLU A 486 -14.75 24.60 -13.75
N ALA A 487 -13.64 24.13 -13.17
CA ALA A 487 -13.16 22.77 -13.37
C ALA A 487 -14.22 21.74 -12.92
N SER A 488 -14.90 22.00 -11.80
CA SER A 488 -15.97 21.17 -11.26
C SER A 488 -17.18 21.10 -12.19
N ALA A 489 -17.62 22.22 -12.75
CA ALA A 489 -18.74 22.29 -13.69
C ALA A 489 -18.42 21.54 -14.99
N LYS A 490 -17.22 21.75 -15.55
CA LYS A 490 -16.77 21.03 -16.76
C LYS A 490 -16.72 19.53 -16.53
N ALA A 491 -16.19 19.09 -15.40
CA ALA A 491 -16.12 17.67 -15.06
C ALA A 491 -17.52 17.03 -15.03
N TYR A 492 -18.48 17.72 -14.41
CA TYR A 492 -19.86 17.27 -14.33
C TYR A 492 -20.54 17.17 -15.71
N ILE A 493 -20.45 18.23 -16.52
CA ILE A 493 -21.01 18.23 -17.89
C ILE A 493 -20.37 17.16 -18.76
N HIS A 494 -19.06 16.94 -18.66
CA HIS A 494 -18.39 15.85 -19.38
C HIS A 494 -18.91 14.47 -18.96
N ALA A 495 -19.17 14.26 -17.67
CA ALA A 495 -19.73 12.99 -17.18
C ALA A 495 -21.15 12.75 -17.72
N VAL A 496 -21.99 13.80 -17.75
CA VAL A 496 -23.37 13.74 -18.26
C VAL A 496 -23.40 13.54 -19.78
N ASN A 497 -22.65 14.33 -20.54
CA ASN A 497 -22.54 14.15 -22.00
C ASN A 497 -22.07 12.74 -22.35
N ARG A 498 -21.12 12.18 -21.57
CA ARG A 498 -20.67 10.80 -21.74
C ARG A 498 -21.80 9.77 -21.57
N MET A 499 -22.73 9.99 -20.63
CA MET A 499 -23.90 9.11 -20.49
C MET A 499 -24.79 9.12 -21.74
N PHE A 500 -25.06 10.31 -22.29
CA PHE A 500 -25.85 10.45 -23.52
C PHE A 500 -25.21 9.75 -24.73
N VAL A 501 -23.88 9.82 -24.86
CA VAL A 501 -23.18 9.08 -25.92
C VAL A 501 -23.33 7.56 -25.73
N ILE A 502 -23.14 7.08 -24.49
CA ILE A 502 -23.26 5.64 -24.18
C ILE A 502 -24.66 5.12 -24.50
N GLU A 503 -25.72 5.89 -24.22
CA GLU A 503 -27.09 5.51 -24.56
C GLU A 503 -27.34 5.45 -26.06
N LYS A 504 -27.01 6.51 -26.80
CA LYS A 504 -27.17 6.52 -28.28
C LYS A 504 -26.40 5.38 -28.95
N MET A 505 -25.19 5.09 -28.48
CA MET A 505 -24.39 3.99 -29.02
C MET A 505 -25.01 2.62 -28.76
N ARG A 506 -25.68 2.42 -27.62
CA ARG A 506 -26.42 1.17 -27.34
C ARG A 506 -27.65 1.02 -28.22
N GLU A 507 -28.36 2.12 -28.47
CA GLU A 507 -29.53 2.13 -29.38
C GLU A 507 -29.12 1.75 -30.80
N GLU A 508 -28.04 2.33 -31.32
CA GLU A 508 -27.50 2.00 -32.65
C GLU A 508 -27.04 0.54 -32.76
N GLN A 509 -26.41 -0.01 -31.71
CA GLN A 509 -26.01 -1.42 -31.65
C GLN A 509 -27.22 -2.37 -31.62
N ALA A 510 -28.27 -2.02 -30.89
CA ALA A 510 -29.52 -2.78 -30.88
C ALA A 510 -30.20 -2.75 -32.24
N LEU A 511 -30.12 -1.62 -32.95
CA LEU A 511 -30.65 -1.45 -34.31
C LEU A 511 -29.84 -2.24 -35.36
N ALA A 512 -28.52 -2.34 -35.19
CA ALA A 512 -27.62 -3.07 -36.10
C ALA A 512 -27.62 -4.59 -35.86
N ALA A 513 -28.13 -5.05 -34.72
CA ALA A 513 -28.29 -6.46 -34.37
C ALA A 513 -29.67 -7.03 -34.76
N GLN A 514 -30.60 -6.18 -35.20
CA GLN A 514 -31.83 -6.54 -35.92
C GLN A 514 -31.58 -6.58 -37.42
#